data_AF-A0A0M9F235-F1
#
_entry.id   AF-A0A0M9F235-F1
#
_cell.length_a   1.000
_cell.length_b   1.000
_cell.length_c   1.000
_cell.angle_alpha   90.00
_cell.angle_beta   90.00
_cell.angle_gamma   90.00
#
_symmetry.space_group_name_H-M   'P 1'
#
loop_
_entity.id
_entity.type
_entity.pdbx_description
1 polymer ?
#
loop_
_entity_poly.entity_id
_entity_poly.type
_entity_poly.pdbx_seq_one_letter_code
_entity_poly.pdbx_strand_id
1 'polypeptide(L)'
;MADRKKRPGNLPTPSSTEASDTPLITVISARYRAAWPQLRPRPLEWSKSSKLPALVEERQGEIQWNVEKILHEKKIILEADDEGDETKADVWLVQQEMAEQPHTSVPTISICASWSENKQGIWEAAVQAIAVELYSMFKDSDYSYDNFHIDMLAPELTQTIYYGPTDRSDLHQTWDNVRALVHQRLELFEATAGSMTAICLFHYGTSREINTNPATIYIAVNYSSDETGWLEVIADIKANINRHGRGWKDVQVHVEHNVGMDYAYNVLEPTGKDEDTIRAEGIDNNKLIHGDYQQIVKPGDDFSAGGYIKRRDKVLKSSGVGTLGCFVELKTKSNPTWKKYALINYHVIRPALDGFCLEPFGQYHTKIGPPVPNSDCWNVDLKGYAPTFPEKPLHLESPSRAKHNFTMWYLRHDIAARKQRIKELETQIQTTNDRTKQAEV
;
A
#
# COMPACT_ATOMS: atom_id res chain seq x y z
N MET A 1 93.14 -5.49 0.74
CA MET A 1 91.77 -4.98 0.96
C MET A 1 90.81 -5.90 0.23
N ALA A 2 89.73 -6.27 0.91
CA ALA A 2 88.99 -7.49 0.71
C ALA A 2 88.10 -7.55 -0.54
N ASP A 3 88.02 -8.78 -1.04
CA ASP A 3 87.14 -9.37 -2.02
C ASP A 3 85.73 -9.61 -1.42
N ARG A 4 84.63 -9.34 -2.15
CA ARG A 4 83.38 -10.13 -2.04
C ARG A 4 82.31 -9.82 -3.11
N LYS A 5 82.17 -10.82 -3.97
CA LYS A 5 81.02 -11.24 -4.79
C LYS A 5 79.63 -10.77 -4.34
N LYS A 6 78.86 -10.27 -5.31
CA LYS A 6 77.40 -10.05 -5.26
C LYS A 6 76.66 -11.37 -5.01
N ARG A 7 75.79 -11.38 -3.99
CA ARG A 7 74.79 -12.43 -3.76
C ARG A 7 73.50 -12.12 -4.54
N PRO A 8 72.84 -13.11 -5.16
CA PRO A 8 71.46 -12.96 -5.63
C PRO A 8 70.53 -13.15 -4.42
N GLY A 9 69.67 -12.16 -4.16
CA GLY A 9 68.72 -12.17 -3.05
C GLY A 9 67.29 -12.08 -3.57
N ASN A 10 66.61 -13.23 -3.51
CA ASN A 10 65.17 -13.46 -3.33
C ASN A 10 64.19 -12.61 -4.16
N LEU A 11 63.73 -13.20 -5.26
CA LEU A 11 62.39 -12.99 -5.78
C LEU A 11 61.38 -13.30 -4.66
N PRO A 12 60.38 -12.45 -4.41
CA PRO A 12 59.29 -12.78 -3.51
C PRO A 12 58.48 -13.91 -4.14
N THR A 13 58.48 -15.06 -3.48
CA THR A 13 57.51 -16.13 -3.71
C THR A 13 56.11 -15.53 -3.55
N PRO A 14 55.16 -15.76 -4.48
CA PRO A 14 53.77 -15.41 -4.23
C PRO A 14 53.34 -16.21 -2.99
N SER A 15 52.94 -15.50 -1.93
CA SER A 15 52.19 -16.10 -0.85
C SER A 15 50.94 -16.70 -1.50
N SER A 16 50.85 -18.02 -1.50
CA SER A 16 49.61 -18.73 -1.77
C SER A 16 48.64 -18.32 -0.67
N THR A 17 47.86 -17.27 -0.94
CA THR A 17 46.62 -17.04 -0.22
C THR A 17 45.79 -18.27 -0.54
N GLU A 18 45.60 -19.15 0.44
CA GLU A 18 44.59 -20.20 0.36
C GLU A 18 43.30 -19.51 -0.07
N ALA A 19 42.84 -19.83 -1.28
CA ALA A 19 41.54 -19.37 -1.73
C ALA A 19 40.53 -19.94 -0.73
N SER A 20 39.92 -19.06 0.06
CA SER A 20 38.81 -19.45 0.92
C SER A 20 37.75 -20.07 0.02
N ASP A 21 37.50 -21.37 0.21
CA ASP A 21 36.53 -22.19 -0.55
C ASP A 21 35.08 -21.85 -0.14
N THR A 22 34.87 -20.67 0.43
CA THR A 22 33.61 -20.16 0.93
C THR A 22 33.01 -19.22 -0.11
N PRO A 23 31.75 -19.40 -0.53
CA PRO A 23 31.14 -18.57 -1.54
C PRO A 23 31.02 -17.12 -1.06
N LEU A 24 31.13 -16.18 -2.01
CA LEU A 24 30.85 -14.78 -1.75
C LEU A 24 29.33 -14.59 -1.59
N ILE A 25 28.86 -14.55 -0.34
CA ILE A 25 27.47 -14.24 -0.01
C ILE A 25 27.27 -12.73 0.04
N THR A 26 26.44 -12.21 -0.87
CA THR A 26 26.02 -10.80 -0.87
C THR A 26 24.59 -10.71 -0.30
N VAL A 27 24.46 -10.20 0.93
CA VAL A 27 23.17 -9.96 1.55
C VAL A 27 22.57 -8.66 1.04
N ILE A 28 21.25 -8.63 0.85
CA ILE A 28 20.54 -7.43 0.45
C ILE A 28 19.68 -6.98 1.63
N SER A 29 19.82 -5.73 2.04
CA SER A 29 19.09 -5.16 3.16
C SER A 29 18.24 -3.97 2.72
N ALA A 30 17.15 -3.78 3.45
CA ALA A 30 16.24 -2.67 3.31
C ALA A 30 15.71 -2.27 4.69
N ARG A 31 14.87 -1.23 4.75
CA ARG A 31 14.22 -0.85 6.00
C ARG A 31 13.37 -2.03 6.50
N TYR A 32 13.54 -2.42 7.76
CA TYR A 32 12.85 -3.56 8.38
C TYR A 32 13.18 -4.94 7.78
N ARG A 33 14.24 -5.06 6.96
CA ARG A 33 14.49 -6.27 6.18
C ARG A 33 15.95 -6.58 5.91
N ALA A 34 16.30 -7.86 5.92
CA ALA A 34 17.54 -8.38 5.34
C ALA A 34 17.26 -9.75 4.71
N ALA A 35 17.70 -9.95 3.47
CA ALA A 35 17.39 -11.16 2.73
C ALA A 35 18.55 -11.65 1.85
N TRP A 36 18.46 -12.94 1.49
CA TRP A 36 19.35 -13.59 0.54
C TRP A 36 18.59 -14.68 -0.23
N PRO A 37 18.85 -14.87 -1.54
CA PRO A 37 19.74 -14.09 -2.41
C PRO A 37 19.11 -12.80 -2.96
N GLN A 38 17.83 -12.54 -2.70
CA GLN A 38 17.09 -11.40 -3.24
C GLN A 38 16.11 -10.83 -2.21
N LEU A 39 15.69 -9.56 -2.34
CA LEU A 39 14.51 -9.06 -1.61
C LEU A 39 13.27 -9.39 -2.43
N ARG A 40 12.54 -10.45 -2.04
CA ARG A 40 11.30 -10.80 -2.74
C ARG A 40 10.21 -9.76 -2.47
N PRO A 41 9.45 -9.33 -3.48
CA PRO A 41 8.28 -8.47 -3.28
C PRO A 41 7.24 -9.14 -2.37
N ARG A 42 6.61 -8.34 -1.50
CA ARG A 42 5.55 -8.78 -0.59
C ARG A 42 4.15 -8.50 -1.19
N PRO A 43 3.09 -9.21 -0.79
CA PRO A 43 3.01 -10.21 0.27
C PRO A 43 3.57 -11.59 -0.13
N LEU A 44 4.23 -12.23 0.82
CA LEU A 44 4.66 -13.63 0.75
C LEU A 44 3.72 -14.48 1.60
N GLU A 45 3.31 -15.62 1.06
CA GLU A 45 2.40 -16.56 1.71
C GLU A 45 3.07 -17.92 1.90
N TRP A 46 2.62 -18.65 2.91
CA TRP A 46 2.98 -20.06 3.05
C TRP A 46 2.30 -20.85 1.95
N SER A 47 3.10 -21.56 1.17
CA SER A 47 2.60 -22.38 0.07
C SER A 47 1.66 -23.45 0.59
N LYS A 48 0.43 -23.48 0.06
CA LYS A 48 -0.57 -24.52 0.38
C LYS A 48 -0.40 -25.78 -0.47
N SER A 49 0.32 -25.67 -1.59
CA SER A 49 0.38 -26.69 -2.64
C SER A 49 1.71 -27.43 -2.71
N SER A 50 2.80 -26.78 -2.30
CA SER A 50 4.17 -27.30 -2.32
C SER A 50 4.68 -27.60 -0.92
N LYS A 51 5.41 -28.70 -0.80
CA LYS A 51 6.11 -29.11 0.42
C LYS A 51 7.59 -28.73 0.34
N LEU A 52 8.26 -28.72 1.48
CA LEU A 52 9.72 -28.65 1.51
C LEU A 52 10.31 -29.85 0.73
N PRO A 53 11.45 -29.67 0.03
CA PRO A 53 12.19 -30.78 -0.56
C PRO A 53 12.60 -31.79 0.52
N ALA A 54 12.59 -33.09 0.20
CA ALA A 54 12.80 -34.16 1.19
C ALA A 54 14.11 -34.01 2.00
N LEU A 55 15.22 -33.66 1.35
CA LEU A 55 16.51 -33.43 2.02
C LEU A 55 16.50 -32.22 2.97
N VAL A 56 15.68 -31.21 2.65
CA VAL A 56 15.50 -30.02 3.49
C VAL A 56 14.61 -30.35 4.69
N GLU A 57 13.53 -31.11 4.46
CA GLU A 57 12.62 -31.58 5.51
C GLU A 57 13.34 -32.50 6.52
N GLU A 58 14.16 -33.44 6.05
CA GLU A 58 14.96 -34.33 6.90
C GLU A 58 15.92 -33.58 7.83
N ARG A 59 16.47 -32.45 7.35
CA ARG A 59 17.44 -31.62 8.09
C ARG A 59 16.83 -30.41 8.77
N GLN A 60 15.50 -30.28 8.79
CA GLN A 60 14.82 -29.09 9.32
C GLN A 60 15.27 -28.73 10.73
N GLY A 61 15.39 -29.71 11.64
CA GLY A 61 15.81 -29.47 13.02
C GLY A 61 17.25 -28.96 13.14
N GLU A 62 18.16 -29.47 12.30
CA GLU A 62 19.56 -29.02 12.25
C GLU A 62 19.67 -27.58 11.71
N ILE A 63 18.91 -27.28 10.64
CA ILE A 63 18.86 -25.93 10.05
C ILE A 63 18.33 -24.92 11.10
N GLN A 64 17.20 -25.23 11.75
CA GLN A 64 16.61 -24.36 12.76
C GLN A 64 17.58 -24.11 13.92
N TRP A 65 18.20 -25.17 14.45
CA TRP A 65 19.18 -25.07 15.53
C TRP A 65 20.37 -24.17 15.17
N ASN A 66 20.92 -24.33 13.97
CA ASN A 66 22.05 -23.52 13.50
C ASN A 66 21.66 -22.04 13.31
N VAL A 67 20.46 -21.78 12.79
CA VAL A 67 19.93 -20.41 12.67
C VAL A 67 19.80 -19.76 14.05
N GLU A 68 19.15 -20.44 15.00
CA GLU A 68 18.97 -19.93 16.36
C GLU A 68 20.32 -19.66 17.06
N LYS A 69 21.28 -20.57 16.91
CA LYS A 69 22.65 -20.39 17.41
C LYS A 69 23.30 -19.12 16.84
N ILE A 70 23.21 -18.90 15.53
CA ILE A 70 23.76 -17.69 14.89
C ILE A 70 23.06 -16.43 15.43
N LEU A 71 21.73 -16.45 15.55
CA LEU A 71 20.98 -15.32 16.10
C LEU A 71 21.37 -15.00 17.54
N HIS A 72 21.67 -16.02 18.35
CA HIS A 72 22.18 -15.87 19.72
C HIS A 72 23.60 -15.28 19.75
N GLU A 73 24.52 -15.81 18.94
CA GLU A 73 25.89 -15.29 18.83
C GLU A 73 25.94 -13.82 18.39
N LYS A 74 24.99 -13.41 17.53
CA LYS A 74 24.84 -12.04 17.05
C LYS A 74 24.04 -11.13 18.01
N LYS A 75 23.58 -11.65 19.16
CA LYS A 75 22.75 -10.93 20.15
C LYS A 75 21.46 -10.34 19.56
N ILE A 76 20.89 -11.02 18.57
CA ILE A 76 19.57 -10.70 18.03
C ILE A 76 18.49 -11.26 18.95
N ILE A 77 18.71 -12.48 19.45
CA ILE A 77 17.97 -13.08 20.56
C ILE A 77 18.78 -12.81 21.83
N LEU A 78 18.10 -12.39 22.91
CA LEU A 78 18.69 -12.24 24.24
C LEU A 78 18.17 -13.36 25.15
N GLU A 79 19.05 -13.93 25.98
CA GLU A 79 18.60 -14.76 27.11
C GLU A 79 17.72 -13.90 28.03
N ALA A 80 16.65 -14.49 28.58
CA ALA A 80 15.73 -13.80 29.49
C ALA A 80 16.51 -13.02 30.55
N ASP A 81 16.25 -11.72 30.69
CA ASP A 81 16.72 -10.97 31.85
C ASP A 81 15.90 -11.37 33.09
N ASP A 82 16.37 -10.99 34.27
CA ASP A 82 15.69 -11.24 35.55
C ASP A 82 14.27 -10.58 35.61
N GLU A 83 13.91 -9.75 34.62
CA GLU A 83 12.60 -9.12 34.45
C GLU A 83 11.66 -9.88 33.50
N GLY A 84 12.13 -10.94 32.84
CA GLY A 84 11.33 -11.91 32.10
C GLY A 84 10.87 -11.47 30.70
N ASP A 85 11.44 -10.39 30.14
CA ASP A 85 11.09 -9.92 28.80
C ASP A 85 12.06 -10.52 27.76
N GLU A 86 11.78 -11.77 27.35
CA GLU A 86 12.54 -12.45 26.31
C GLU A 86 12.40 -11.69 24.97
N THR A 87 13.50 -11.14 24.45
CA THR A 87 13.52 -10.67 23.05
C THR A 87 13.51 -11.91 22.14
N LYS A 88 12.31 -12.42 21.84
CA LYS A 88 12.13 -13.58 20.98
C LYS A 88 12.26 -13.18 19.52
N ALA A 89 13.15 -13.86 18.81
CA ALA A 89 13.03 -13.97 17.37
C ALA A 89 12.26 -15.25 17.06
N ASP A 90 11.28 -15.16 16.17
CA ASP A 90 10.59 -16.33 15.69
C ASP A 90 11.27 -16.84 14.40
N VAL A 91 11.58 -18.12 14.35
CA VAL A 91 12.28 -18.75 13.21
C VAL A 91 11.41 -19.87 12.62
N TRP A 92 11.16 -19.80 11.32
CA TRP A 92 10.42 -20.82 10.60
C TRP A 92 11.17 -21.24 9.33
N LEU A 93 11.26 -22.55 9.09
CA LEU A 93 11.65 -23.09 7.80
C LEU A 93 10.38 -23.54 7.08
N VAL A 94 9.99 -22.81 6.05
CA VAL A 94 8.71 -23.00 5.36
C VAL A 94 8.88 -22.85 3.86
N GLN A 95 7.95 -23.44 3.10
CA GLN A 95 7.85 -23.15 1.68
C GLN A 95 7.06 -21.84 1.49
N GLN A 96 7.68 -20.80 0.93
CA GLN A 96 7.02 -19.51 0.68
C GLN A 96 6.89 -19.19 -0.80
N GLU A 97 5.71 -18.68 -1.18
CA GLU A 97 5.38 -18.21 -2.53
C GLU A 97 4.91 -16.75 -2.49
N MET A 98 5.04 -16.04 -3.60
CA MET A 98 4.37 -14.74 -3.76
C MET A 98 2.87 -14.99 -3.89
N ALA A 99 2.06 -14.12 -3.28
CA ALA A 99 0.60 -14.23 -3.37
C ALA A 99 0.14 -14.32 -4.83
N GLU A 100 -0.82 -15.20 -5.09
CA GLU A 100 -1.36 -15.49 -6.44
C GLU A 100 -0.33 -16.06 -7.45
N GLN A 101 0.90 -16.34 -7.04
CA GLN A 101 1.98 -16.83 -7.91
C GLN A 101 2.65 -18.09 -7.34
N PRO A 102 1.94 -19.23 -7.29
CA PRO A 102 2.42 -20.46 -6.65
C PRO A 102 3.67 -21.06 -7.31
N HIS A 103 3.94 -20.73 -8.57
CA HIS A 103 5.15 -21.16 -9.29
C HIS A 103 6.44 -20.54 -8.74
N THR A 104 6.34 -19.58 -7.82
CA THR A 104 7.48 -18.89 -7.18
C THR A 104 7.86 -19.50 -5.82
N SER A 105 7.27 -20.66 -5.51
CA SER A 105 7.44 -21.37 -4.25
C SER A 105 8.88 -21.83 -4.04
N VAL A 106 9.49 -21.45 -2.92
CA VAL A 106 10.89 -21.78 -2.57
C VAL A 106 11.04 -22.01 -1.05
N PRO A 107 11.91 -22.95 -0.60
CA PRO A 107 12.23 -23.08 0.81
C PRO A 107 12.80 -21.79 1.36
N THR A 108 12.20 -21.28 2.44
CA THR A 108 12.53 -20.00 3.03
C THR A 108 12.72 -20.15 4.53
N ILE A 109 13.87 -19.68 5.02
CA ILE A 109 14.13 -19.44 6.44
C ILE A 109 13.56 -18.04 6.73
N SER A 110 12.35 -18.02 7.28
CA SER A 110 11.66 -16.80 7.69
C SER A 110 12.01 -16.49 9.14
N ILE A 111 12.57 -15.31 9.40
CA ILE A 111 12.99 -14.86 10.74
C ILE A 111 12.25 -13.57 11.05
N CYS A 112 11.50 -13.53 12.16
CA CYS A 112 10.87 -12.30 12.64
C CYS A 112 11.59 -11.83 13.91
N ALA A 113 12.22 -10.66 13.89
CA ALA A 113 12.99 -10.14 15.03
C ALA A 113 12.89 -8.62 15.14
N SER A 114 13.06 -8.07 16.34
CA SER A 114 12.99 -6.62 16.56
C SER A 114 14.07 -5.85 15.79
N TRP A 115 13.64 -4.85 15.01
CA TRP A 115 14.49 -4.06 14.14
C TRP A 115 14.77 -2.67 14.69
N SER A 116 15.94 -2.15 14.33
CA SER A 116 16.29 -0.74 14.48
C SER A 116 17.43 -0.40 13.51
N GLU A 117 17.56 0.87 13.12
CA GLU A 117 18.57 1.32 12.15
C GLU A 117 20.01 0.92 12.56
N ASN A 118 20.32 0.96 13.86
CA ASN A 118 21.62 0.52 14.39
C ASN A 118 21.83 -1.01 14.38
N LYS A 119 20.79 -1.81 14.15
CA LYS A 119 20.85 -3.27 14.05
C LYS A 119 20.93 -3.78 12.61
N GLN A 120 20.81 -2.92 11.59
CA GLN A 120 20.82 -3.34 10.18
C GLN A 120 22.08 -4.13 9.81
N GLY A 121 23.27 -3.64 10.17
CA GLY A 121 24.52 -4.37 9.92
C GLY A 121 24.64 -5.69 10.70
N ILE A 122 23.96 -5.79 11.86
CA ILE A 122 23.90 -7.05 12.64
C ILE A 122 23.01 -8.07 11.91
N TRP A 123 21.88 -7.62 11.36
CA TRP A 123 20.99 -8.46 10.55
C TRP A 123 21.68 -8.95 9.29
N GLU A 124 22.36 -8.07 8.57
CA GLU A 124 23.16 -8.44 7.40
C GLU A 124 24.19 -9.53 7.73
N ALA A 125 24.95 -9.33 8.80
CA ALA A 125 25.94 -10.29 9.25
C ALA A 125 25.34 -11.63 9.72
N ALA A 126 24.10 -11.62 10.24
CA ALA A 126 23.38 -12.83 10.62
C ALA A 126 22.88 -13.60 9.40
N VAL A 127 22.22 -12.93 8.45
CA VAL A 127 21.77 -13.54 7.18
C VAL A 127 22.96 -14.10 6.41
N GLN A 128 24.08 -13.37 6.37
CA GLN A 128 25.31 -13.85 5.73
C GLN A 128 25.83 -15.13 6.39
N ALA A 129 25.91 -15.16 7.72
CA ALA A 129 26.36 -16.33 8.46
C ALA A 129 25.45 -17.54 8.24
N ILE A 130 24.13 -17.33 8.18
CA ILE A 130 23.16 -18.40 7.90
C ILE A 130 23.38 -18.97 6.50
N ALA A 131 23.57 -18.11 5.48
CA ALA A 131 23.84 -18.58 4.11
C ALA A 131 25.15 -19.37 4.00
N VAL A 132 26.21 -18.95 4.71
CA VAL A 132 27.49 -19.68 4.77
C VAL A 132 27.33 -21.04 5.47
N GLU A 133 26.51 -21.10 6.52
CA GLU A 133 26.20 -22.35 7.21
C GLU A 133 25.42 -23.30 6.29
N LEU A 134 24.41 -22.80 5.57
CA LEU A 134 23.69 -23.58 4.55
C LEU A 134 24.65 -24.09 3.46
N TYR A 135 25.58 -23.27 2.98
CA TYR A 135 26.61 -23.74 2.05
C TYR A 135 27.40 -24.92 2.64
N SER A 136 27.90 -24.76 3.87
CA SER A 136 28.69 -25.79 4.54
C SER A 136 27.90 -27.09 4.76
N MET A 137 26.61 -26.97 5.05
CA MET A 137 25.69 -28.09 5.23
C MET A 137 25.42 -28.83 3.90
N PHE A 138 25.28 -28.12 2.79
CA PHE A 138 24.75 -28.68 1.54
C PHE A 138 25.79 -28.81 0.40
N LYS A 139 27.02 -28.32 0.55
CA LYS A 139 28.06 -28.33 -0.50
C LYS A 139 28.36 -29.71 -1.10
N ASP A 140 28.24 -30.77 -0.31
CA ASP A 140 28.50 -32.16 -0.72
C ASP A 140 27.21 -32.97 -0.93
N SER A 141 26.06 -32.28 -1.04
CA SER A 141 24.74 -32.90 -1.19
C SER A 141 24.14 -32.68 -2.58
N ASP A 142 23.15 -33.48 -2.95
CA ASP A 142 22.41 -33.34 -4.23
C ASP A 142 21.46 -32.12 -4.24
N TYR A 143 21.37 -31.35 -3.14
CA TYR A 143 20.52 -30.17 -3.04
C TYR A 143 21.39 -28.91 -2.97
N SER A 144 21.22 -27.98 -3.92
CA SER A 144 21.96 -26.72 -3.91
C SER A 144 21.50 -25.78 -2.80
N TYR A 145 22.45 -25.23 -2.03
CA TYR A 145 22.18 -24.20 -1.02
C TYR A 145 21.59 -22.91 -1.63
N ASP A 146 21.88 -22.62 -2.91
CA ASP A 146 21.32 -21.48 -3.66
C ASP A 146 19.80 -21.59 -3.90
N ASN A 147 19.22 -22.75 -3.63
CA ASN A 147 17.77 -22.95 -3.68
C ASN A 147 17.06 -22.55 -2.38
N PHE A 148 17.78 -22.08 -1.36
CA PHE A 148 17.18 -21.49 -0.17
C PHE A 148 16.96 -19.99 -0.33
N HIS A 149 15.93 -19.52 0.36
CA HIS A 149 15.75 -18.12 0.67
C HIS A 149 15.93 -17.88 2.16
N ILE A 150 16.47 -16.74 2.53
CA ILE A 150 16.51 -16.26 3.91
C ILE A 150 15.83 -14.91 3.89
N ASP A 151 14.79 -14.73 4.71
CA ASP A 151 14.09 -13.45 4.84
C ASP A 151 13.96 -13.12 6.33
N MET A 152 14.72 -12.11 6.76
CA MET A 152 14.69 -11.59 8.12
C MET A 152 13.91 -10.28 8.11
N LEU A 153 12.84 -10.23 8.89
CA LEU A 153 11.78 -9.22 8.85
C LEU A 153 11.52 -8.64 10.24
N ALA A 154 11.15 -7.36 10.29
CA ALA A 154 10.67 -6.74 11.53
C ALA A 154 9.19 -7.09 11.81
N PRO A 155 8.74 -7.09 13.07
CA PRO A 155 7.34 -7.32 13.42
C PRO A 155 6.36 -6.37 12.73
N GLU A 156 6.78 -5.14 12.42
CA GLU A 156 5.99 -4.15 11.68
C GLU A 156 5.58 -4.63 10.28
N LEU A 157 6.30 -5.62 9.73
CA LEU A 157 5.99 -6.22 8.44
C LEU A 157 5.11 -7.47 8.58
N THR A 158 5.07 -8.14 9.72
CA THR A 158 4.40 -9.45 9.89
C THR A 158 3.13 -9.37 10.74
N GLN A 159 3.00 -8.36 11.60
CA GLN A 159 1.86 -8.19 12.49
C GLN A 159 0.70 -7.43 11.84
N THR A 160 -0.48 -7.58 12.44
CA THR A 160 -1.65 -6.78 12.04
C THR A 160 -1.41 -5.32 12.38
N ILE A 161 -1.52 -4.47 11.36
CA ILE A 161 -1.44 -3.02 11.52
C ILE A 161 -2.84 -2.43 11.68
N TYR A 162 -3.00 -1.59 12.70
CA TYR A 162 -4.17 -0.78 12.95
C TYR A 162 -3.87 0.67 12.55
N TYR A 163 -4.79 1.26 11.80
CA TYR A 163 -4.68 2.65 11.39
C TYR A 163 -6.01 3.40 11.46
N GLY A 164 -5.92 4.72 11.58
CA GLY A 164 -7.09 5.60 11.57
C GLY A 164 -6.71 7.07 11.46
N PRO A 165 -7.70 7.98 11.38
CA PRO A 165 -7.43 9.41 11.22
C PRO A 165 -6.68 9.96 12.42
N THR A 166 -5.75 10.90 12.18
CA THR A 166 -5.11 11.65 13.27
C THR A 166 -6.11 12.66 13.87
N ASP A 167 -6.05 12.86 15.17
CA ASP A 167 -6.84 13.85 15.93
C ASP A 167 -6.09 15.19 16.14
N ARG A 168 -4.91 15.30 15.53
CA ARG A 168 -4.00 16.44 15.65
C ARG A 168 -4.31 17.57 14.66
N SER A 169 -4.99 18.60 15.17
CA SER A 169 -5.42 19.78 14.40
C SER A 169 -4.25 20.57 13.79
N ASP A 170 -3.10 20.59 14.44
CA ASP A 170 -1.90 21.28 13.96
C ASP A 170 -1.30 20.62 12.71
N LEU A 171 -1.37 19.29 12.64
CA LEU A 171 -0.98 18.55 11.44
C LEU A 171 -1.95 18.80 10.28
N HIS A 172 -3.26 18.74 10.56
CA HIS A 172 -4.29 18.94 9.53
C HIS A 172 -4.18 20.29 8.82
N GLN A 173 -3.87 21.35 9.55
CA GLN A 173 -3.74 22.71 8.98
C GLN A 173 -2.62 22.83 7.93
N THR A 174 -1.59 21.99 8.03
CA THR A 174 -0.41 22.07 7.16
C THR A 174 -0.22 20.83 6.28
N TRP A 175 -1.14 19.86 6.38
CA TRP A 175 -1.02 18.55 5.74
C TRP A 175 -0.86 18.65 4.22
N ASP A 176 -1.70 19.43 3.53
CA ASP A 176 -1.63 19.50 2.06
C ASP A 176 -0.26 20.02 1.56
N ASN A 177 0.34 20.97 2.27
CA ASN A 177 1.68 21.47 1.96
C ASN A 177 2.75 20.41 2.21
N VAL A 178 2.64 19.68 3.33
CA VAL A 178 3.58 18.59 3.66
C VAL A 178 3.43 17.42 2.71
N ARG A 179 2.20 17.06 2.32
CA ARG A 179 1.93 16.02 1.32
C ARG A 179 2.57 16.36 -0.02
N ALA A 180 2.43 17.61 -0.48
CA ALA A 180 3.09 18.08 -1.70
C ALA A 180 4.62 18.04 -1.61
N LEU A 181 5.18 18.43 -0.46
CA LEU A 181 6.62 18.30 -0.20
C LEU A 181 7.06 16.83 -0.25
N VAL A 182 6.36 15.93 0.46
CA VAL A 182 6.67 14.49 0.48
C VAL A 182 6.68 13.93 -0.94
N HIS A 183 5.66 14.25 -1.74
CA HIS A 183 5.62 13.86 -3.15
C HIS A 183 6.84 14.38 -3.92
N GLN A 184 7.17 15.66 -3.79
CA GLN A 184 8.36 16.23 -4.43
C GLN A 184 9.64 15.49 -4.01
N ARG A 185 9.78 15.12 -2.73
CA ARG A 185 10.94 14.38 -2.26
C ARG A 185 11.00 12.98 -2.86
N LEU A 186 9.88 12.26 -2.92
CA LEU A 186 9.80 10.92 -3.54
C LEU A 186 10.25 10.95 -5.02
N GLU A 187 9.92 11.99 -5.76
CA GLU A 187 10.28 12.12 -7.18
C GLU A 187 11.77 12.44 -7.42
N LEU A 188 12.54 12.79 -6.39
CA LEU A 188 13.96 13.11 -6.53
C LEU A 188 14.88 11.89 -6.43
N PHE A 189 14.40 10.78 -5.87
CA PHE A 189 15.20 9.58 -5.67
C PHE A 189 14.82 8.53 -6.70
N GLU A 190 15.82 7.94 -7.36
CA GLU A 190 15.62 6.87 -8.35
C GLU A 190 14.81 5.70 -7.76
N ALA A 191 15.05 5.40 -6.48
CA ALA A 191 14.35 4.34 -5.76
C ALA A 191 12.83 4.51 -5.69
N THR A 192 12.30 5.75 -5.73
CA THR A 192 10.85 6.00 -5.55
C THR A 192 10.20 6.79 -6.68
N ALA A 193 10.97 7.39 -7.59
CA ALA A 193 10.45 8.25 -8.66
C ALA A 193 9.44 7.51 -9.55
N GLY A 194 8.28 8.15 -9.79
CA GLY A 194 7.21 7.58 -10.60
C GLY A 194 6.52 6.34 -10.02
N SER A 195 6.87 5.93 -8.81
CA SER A 195 6.36 4.71 -8.18
C SER A 195 5.28 4.95 -7.12
N MET A 196 5.04 6.21 -6.72
CA MET A 196 4.05 6.57 -5.69
C MET A 196 2.61 6.19 -6.09
N THR A 197 1.90 5.53 -5.19
CA THR A 197 0.48 5.19 -5.34
C THR A 197 -0.42 5.89 -4.32
N ALA A 198 0.07 6.18 -3.11
CA ALA A 198 -0.65 6.99 -2.13
C ALA A 198 0.28 7.70 -1.13
N ILE A 199 -0.17 8.85 -0.62
CA ILE A 199 0.43 9.56 0.52
C ILE A 199 -0.68 9.96 1.49
N CYS A 200 -0.64 9.41 2.69
CA CYS A 200 -1.70 9.54 3.70
C CYS A 200 -1.12 9.93 5.07
N LEU A 201 -1.97 10.48 5.94
CA LEU A 201 -1.62 10.81 7.32
C LEU A 201 -2.59 10.07 8.26
N PHE A 202 -2.03 9.16 9.07
CA PHE A 202 -2.80 8.31 9.99
C PHE A 202 -2.10 8.21 11.35
N HIS A 203 -2.85 7.84 12.38
CA HIS A 203 -2.27 7.03 13.45
C HIS A 203 -2.03 5.63 12.87
N TYR A 204 -0.80 5.11 12.93
CA TYR A 204 -0.40 3.87 12.24
C TYR A 204 0.55 3.03 13.11
N GLY A 205 0.18 1.79 13.41
CA GLY A 205 1.02 0.89 14.20
C GLY A 205 0.34 -0.42 14.60
N THR A 206 0.94 -1.18 15.52
CA THR A 206 0.46 -2.51 15.94
C THR A 206 -0.54 -2.46 17.10
N SER A 207 -0.78 -1.29 17.71
CA SER A 207 -1.76 -1.17 18.81
C SER A 207 -3.19 -1.13 18.28
N ARG A 208 -4.05 -1.97 18.86
CA ARG A 208 -5.48 -1.98 18.53
C ARG A 208 -6.19 -0.67 18.93
N GLU A 209 -5.69 0.02 19.95
CA GLU A 209 -6.18 1.34 20.33
C GLU A 209 -5.55 2.39 19.40
N ILE A 210 -6.27 2.74 18.31
CA ILE A 210 -5.75 3.55 17.21
C ILE A 210 -4.99 4.79 17.68
N ASN A 211 -5.52 5.55 18.64
CA ASN A 211 -4.93 6.82 19.09
C ASN A 211 -3.62 6.66 19.90
N THR A 212 -3.26 5.44 20.29
CA THR A 212 -1.96 5.14 20.94
C THR A 212 -0.85 4.90 19.92
N ASN A 213 -1.20 4.62 18.66
CA ASN A 213 -0.22 4.53 17.60
C ASN A 213 0.32 5.92 17.25
N PRO A 214 1.57 6.03 16.78
CA PRO A 214 2.15 7.31 16.38
C PRO A 214 1.47 7.86 15.12
N ALA A 215 1.38 9.20 15.05
CA ALA A 215 1.06 9.89 13.81
C ALA A 215 2.15 9.59 12.77
N THR A 216 1.74 9.14 11.59
CA THR A 216 2.60 8.59 10.56
C THR A 216 2.17 9.08 9.19
N ILE A 217 3.13 9.59 8.41
CA ILE A 217 3.01 9.76 6.97
C ILE A 217 3.19 8.38 6.36
N TYR A 218 2.08 7.80 5.92
CA TYR A 218 2.04 6.53 5.21
C TYR A 218 2.23 6.78 3.71
N ILE A 219 3.20 6.10 3.10
CA ILE A 219 3.51 6.21 1.68
C ILE A 219 3.39 4.81 1.08
N ALA A 220 2.46 4.67 0.14
CA ALA A 220 2.36 3.48 -0.69
C ALA A 220 3.09 3.72 -2.01
N VAL A 221 3.89 2.74 -2.43
CA VAL A 221 4.58 2.70 -3.72
C VAL A 221 4.26 1.40 -4.44
N ASN A 222 4.40 1.39 -5.76
CA ASN A 222 4.24 0.19 -6.55
C ASN A 222 5.51 -0.68 -6.56
N TYR A 223 5.42 -1.88 -7.14
CA TYR A 223 6.53 -2.84 -7.18
C TYR A 223 7.72 -2.45 -8.06
N SER A 224 7.69 -1.32 -8.79
CA SER A 224 8.90 -0.79 -9.45
C SER A 224 9.80 0.02 -8.51
N SER A 225 9.31 0.37 -7.32
CA SER A 225 10.10 1.06 -6.29
C SER A 225 11.14 0.13 -5.67
N ASP A 226 12.38 0.60 -5.56
CA ASP A 226 13.50 -0.15 -4.98
C ASP A 226 13.56 0.03 -3.45
N GLU A 227 13.28 -1.05 -2.72
CA GLU A 227 13.25 -1.10 -1.25
C GLU A 227 14.60 -0.69 -0.61
N THR A 228 15.71 -0.95 -1.31
CA THR A 228 17.06 -0.72 -0.78
C THR A 228 17.38 0.77 -0.59
N GLY A 229 16.74 1.65 -1.38
CA GLY A 229 16.92 3.09 -1.29
C GLY A 229 16.00 3.82 -0.29
N TRP A 230 15.00 3.13 0.28
CA TRP A 230 13.94 3.80 1.06
C TRP A 230 14.43 4.48 2.34
N LEU A 231 15.48 3.97 2.98
CA LEU A 231 16.03 4.60 4.19
C LEU A 231 16.52 6.03 3.92
N GLU A 232 17.19 6.25 2.79
CA GLU A 232 17.67 7.56 2.39
C GLU A 232 16.49 8.52 2.10
N VAL A 233 15.50 8.02 1.35
CA VAL A 233 14.26 8.76 1.04
C VAL A 233 13.53 9.18 2.32
N ILE A 234 13.37 8.26 3.27
CA ILE A 234 12.69 8.51 4.55
C ILE A 234 13.47 9.52 5.38
N ALA A 235 14.79 9.41 5.46
CA ALA A 235 15.63 10.35 6.19
C ALA A 235 15.52 11.77 5.60
N ASP A 236 15.53 11.87 4.27
CA ASP A 236 15.36 13.14 3.57
C ASP A 236 13.97 13.74 3.78
N ILE A 237 12.90 12.95 3.68
CA ILE A 237 11.54 13.41 3.98
C ILE A 237 11.47 13.92 5.42
N LYS A 238 11.93 13.15 6.41
CA LYS A 238 11.96 13.55 7.82
C LYS A 238 12.72 14.86 8.02
N ALA A 239 13.89 15.02 7.40
CA ALA A 239 14.69 16.24 7.49
C ALA A 239 13.96 17.48 6.92
N ASN A 240 13.16 17.31 5.86
CA ASN A 240 12.43 18.41 5.23
C ASN A 240 11.12 18.74 5.95
N ILE A 241 10.32 17.76 6.38
CA ILE A 241 9.07 18.02 7.11
C ILE A 241 9.32 18.67 8.49
N ASN A 242 10.44 18.34 9.13
CA ASN A 242 10.84 18.95 10.41
C ASN A 242 11.02 20.48 10.32
N ARG A 243 11.20 21.02 9.11
CA ARG A 243 11.32 22.47 8.86
C ARG A 243 9.95 23.17 8.74
N HIS A 244 8.85 22.43 8.53
CA HIS A 244 7.52 22.99 8.30
C HIS A 244 6.75 23.37 9.57
N GLY A 245 7.25 23.02 10.77
CA GLY A 245 6.66 23.45 12.04
C GLY A 245 7.00 22.52 13.20
N ARG A 246 6.80 22.97 14.45
CA ARG A 246 7.11 22.17 15.64
C ARG A 246 6.30 20.87 15.72
N GLY A 247 5.11 20.83 15.13
CA GLY A 247 4.22 19.67 15.16
C GLY A 247 4.76 18.44 14.41
N TRP A 248 5.63 18.61 13.42
CA TRP A 248 6.05 17.52 12.52
C TRP A 248 7.22 16.69 13.06
N LYS A 249 7.87 17.12 14.14
CA LYS A 249 9.09 16.49 14.66
C LYS A 249 8.90 15.03 15.07
N ASP A 250 7.74 14.71 15.65
CA ASP A 250 7.45 13.38 16.20
C ASP A 250 6.62 12.52 15.23
N VAL A 251 6.41 13.00 14.00
CA VAL A 251 5.66 12.26 12.97
C VAL A 251 6.57 11.22 12.32
N GLN A 252 6.11 9.97 12.27
CA GLN A 252 6.82 8.90 11.59
C GLN A 252 6.61 8.94 10.08
N VAL A 253 7.49 8.30 9.34
CA VAL A 253 7.37 8.13 7.89
C VAL A 253 7.52 6.63 7.60
N HIS A 254 6.53 6.05 6.97
CA HIS A 254 6.48 4.64 6.59
C HIS A 254 6.31 4.53 5.08
N VAL A 255 7.11 3.67 4.45
CA VAL A 255 7.03 3.37 3.02
C VAL A 255 6.81 1.87 2.89
N GLU A 256 5.86 1.47 2.04
CA GLU A 256 5.66 0.07 1.71
C GLU A 256 5.19 -0.12 0.26
N HIS A 257 5.48 -1.30 -0.29
CA HIS A 257 4.86 -1.73 -1.54
C HIS A 257 3.38 -2.00 -1.30
N ASN A 258 2.53 -1.22 -1.94
CA ASN A 258 1.09 -1.45 -1.95
C ASN A 258 0.51 -1.01 -3.30
N VAL A 259 0.23 -2.00 -4.15
CA VAL A 259 -0.45 -1.83 -5.43
C VAL A 259 -1.86 -2.36 -5.29
N GLY A 260 -2.82 -1.45 -5.15
CA GLY A 260 -4.22 -1.83 -5.09
C GLY A 260 -4.66 -2.23 -3.70
N MET A 261 -4.79 -1.23 -2.82
CA MET A 261 -5.84 -1.28 -1.81
C MET A 261 -7.13 -1.61 -2.54
N ASP A 262 -7.70 -2.79 -2.28
CA ASP A 262 -9.09 -3.04 -2.59
C ASP A 262 -9.86 -1.84 -2.04
N TYR A 263 -10.54 -1.12 -2.93
CA TYR A 263 -11.33 0.03 -2.52
C TYR A 263 -12.21 -0.43 -1.36
N ALA A 264 -12.32 0.37 -0.29
CA ALA A 264 -13.16 0.04 0.87
C ALA A 264 -14.66 -0.18 0.52
N TYR A 265 -14.99 -0.10 -0.77
CA TYR A 265 -16.28 -0.20 -1.40
C TYR A 265 -16.09 -0.80 -2.81
N ASN A 266 -17.00 -1.69 -3.21
CA ASN A 266 -17.03 -2.18 -4.59
C ASN A 266 -17.16 -1.00 -5.58
N VAL A 267 -16.41 -0.96 -6.68
CA VAL A 267 -16.64 0.05 -7.73
C VAL A 267 -17.81 -0.42 -8.60
N LEU A 268 -18.94 0.29 -8.56
CA LEU A 268 -20.07 0.00 -9.45
C LEU A 268 -19.88 0.72 -10.77
N GLU A 269 -19.52 -0.03 -11.81
CA GLU A 269 -19.36 0.52 -13.15
C GLU A 269 -20.66 1.14 -13.67
N PRO A 270 -20.57 2.26 -14.42
CA PRO A 270 -21.73 2.85 -15.05
C PRO A 270 -22.38 1.86 -16.00
N THR A 271 -23.71 1.85 -16.03
CA THR A 271 -24.51 0.97 -16.88
C THR A 271 -25.35 1.82 -17.82
N GLY A 272 -25.44 1.42 -19.08
CA GLY A 272 -26.11 2.17 -20.12
C GLY A 272 -26.24 1.34 -21.40
N LYS A 273 -26.64 2.00 -22.48
CA LYS A 273 -26.88 1.35 -23.77
C LYS A 273 -25.59 0.86 -24.43
N ASP A 274 -24.57 1.72 -24.45
CA ASP A 274 -23.25 1.47 -25.02
C ASP A 274 -22.21 2.38 -24.35
N GLU A 275 -20.93 2.01 -24.43
CA GLU A 275 -19.83 2.69 -23.75
C GLU A 275 -19.65 4.14 -24.20
N ASP A 276 -19.84 4.42 -25.49
CA ASP A 276 -19.68 5.77 -26.05
C ASP A 276 -20.75 6.72 -25.51
N THR A 277 -22.00 6.26 -25.44
CA THR A 277 -23.10 7.03 -24.83
C THR A 277 -22.84 7.26 -23.34
N ILE A 278 -22.42 6.22 -22.60
CA ILE A 278 -22.09 6.36 -21.17
C ILE A 278 -20.98 7.40 -20.97
N ARG A 279 -19.94 7.35 -21.82
CA ARG A 279 -18.80 8.28 -21.77
C ARG A 279 -19.25 9.71 -22.06
N ALA A 280 -19.96 9.92 -23.16
CA ALA A 280 -20.44 11.24 -23.56
C ALA A 280 -21.35 11.85 -22.48
N GLU A 281 -22.35 11.11 -22.02
CA GLU A 281 -23.26 11.58 -20.97
C GLU A 281 -22.53 11.86 -19.66
N GLY A 282 -21.56 11.03 -19.28
CA GLY A 282 -20.81 11.26 -18.05
C GLY A 282 -19.92 12.51 -18.10
N ILE A 283 -19.30 12.77 -19.25
CA ILE A 283 -18.51 14.00 -19.47
C ILE A 283 -19.45 15.22 -19.47
N ASP A 284 -20.56 15.18 -20.22
CA ASP A 284 -21.52 16.28 -20.31
C ASP A 284 -22.15 16.62 -18.94
N ASN A 285 -22.32 15.62 -18.08
CA ASN A 285 -22.82 15.79 -16.73
C ASN A 285 -21.72 16.05 -15.68
N ASN A 286 -20.50 16.40 -16.10
CA ASN A 286 -19.38 16.72 -15.21
C ASN A 286 -19.08 15.63 -14.17
N LYS A 287 -19.19 14.35 -14.58
CA LYS A 287 -18.93 13.19 -13.71
C LYS A 287 -17.44 12.81 -13.66
N LEU A 288 -16.59 13.46 -14.44
CA LEU A 288 -15.16 13.24 -14.39
C LEU A 288 -14.55 14.14 -13.29
N ILE A 289 -13.77 13.54 -12.40
CA ILE A 289 -13.01 14.29 -11.39
C ILE A 289 -11.73 14.79 -12.06
N HIS A 290 -11.49 16.09 -11.92
CA HIS A 290 -10.26 16.73 -12.40
C HIS A 290 -9.42 17.17 -11.21
N GLY A 291 -8.15 16.79 -11.21
CA GLY A 291 -7.21 17.10 -10.13
C GLY A 291 -7.49 16.33 -8.84
N ASP A 292 -7.02 16.89 -7.72
CA ASP A 292 -7.06 16.23 -6.41
C ASP A 292 -8.45 16.31 -5.74
N TYR A 293 -8.75 15.29 -4.94
CA TYR A 293 -9.89 15.29 -4.03
C TYR A 293 -9.81 16.48 -3.07
N GLN A 294 -10.85 17.30 -3.06
CA GLN A 294 -10.96 18.42 -2.16
C GLN A 294 -11.39 17.93 -0.77
N GLN A 295 -10.71 18.38 0.28
CA GLN A 295 -11.10 18.07 1.66
C GLN A 295 -12.27 18.92 2.18
N ILE A 296 -12.53 20.06 1.53
CA ILE A 296 -13.58 21.00 1.91
C ILE A 296 -14.62 21.05 0.80
N VAL A 297 -15.88 20.78 1.14
CA VAL A 297 -17.03 20.93 0.24
C VAL A 297 -17.40 22.40 0.12
N LYS A 298 -17.30 22.95 -1.09
CA LYS A 298 -17.66 24.33 -1.44
C LYS A 298 -19.06 24.40 -2.04
N PRO A 299 -19.73 25.57 -2.00
CA PRO A 299 -20.95 25.77 -2.76
C PRO A 299 -20.73 25.47 -4.24
N GLY A 300 -21.60 24.66 -4.84
CA GLY A 300 -21.47 24.17 -6.21
C GLY A 300 -20.78 22.82 -6.34
N ASP A 301 -20.10 22.32 -5.30
CA ASP A 301 -19.56 20.97 -5.31
C ASP A 301 -20.70 19.94 -5.22
N ASP A 302 -20.49 18.81 -5.90
CA ASP A 302 -21.43 17.70 -5.90
C ASP A 302 -21.24 16.80 -4.68
N PHE A 303 -22.34 16.33 -4.11
CA PHE A 303 -22.32 15.37 -3.03
C PHE A 303 -23.49 14.39 -3.13
N SER A 304 -23.39 13.29 -2.41
CA SER A 304 -24.44 12.28 -2.30
C SER A 304 -24.39 11.57 -0.95
N ALA A 305 -25.39 10.75 -0.65
CA ALA A 305 -25.23 9.71 0.37
C ALA A 305 -24.02 8.81 0.05
N GLY A 306 -23.27 8.41 1.08
CA GLY A 306 -22.01 7.68 0.92
C GLY A 306 -22.13 6.19 0.59
N GLY A 307 -23.35 5.64 0.69
CA GLY A 307 -23.62 4.23 0.45
C GLY A 307 -24.20 3.92 -0.93
N TYR A 308 -24.13 2.63 -1.30
CA TYR A 308 -24.93 2.08 -2.39
C TYR A 308 -26.36 1.80 -1.96
N ILE A 309 -27.28 2.05 -2.86
CA ILE A 309 -28.69 1.77 -2.68
C ILE A 309 -28.98 0.41 -3.30
N LYS A 310 -29.61 -0.46 -2.52
CA LYS A 310 -30.14 -1.72 -3.04
C LYS A 310 -31.55 -1.48 -3.59
N ARG A 311 -31.70 -1.54 -4.91
CA ARG A 311 -33.00 -1.51 -5.58
C ARG A 311 -33.85 -2.72 -5.17
N ARG A 312 -35.18 -2.65 -5.31
CA ARG A 312 -36.10 -3.75 -4.92
C ARG A 312 -35.78 -5.12 -5.54
N ASP A 313 -35.23 -5.13 -6.75
CA ASP A 313 -34.76 -6.35 -7.44
C ASP A 313 -33.34 -6.78 -7.02
N LYS A 314 -32.83 -6.22 -5.91
CA LYS A 314 -31.52 -6.48 -5.32
C LYS A 314 -30.33 -5.95 -6.13
N VAL A 315 -30.56 -5.21 -7.21
CA VAL A 315 -29.49 -4.54 -7.98
C VAL A 315 -28.95 -3.35 -7.20
N LEU A 316 -27.62 -3.29 -7.04
CA LEU A 316 -26.96 -2.14 -6.42
C LEU A 316 -26.91 -0.96 -7.39
N LYS A 317 -27.16 0.25 -6.87
CA LYS A 317 -27.08 1.51 -7.60
C LYS A 317 -26.38 2.56 -6.77
N SER A 318 -25.64 3.44 -7.44
CA SER A 318 -25.10 4.65 -6.83
C SER A 318 -26.24 5.59 -6.41
N SER A 319 -26.03 6.30 -5.32
CA SER A 319 -26.95 7.34 -4.87
C SER A 319 -27.06 8.47 -5.90
N GLY A 320 -28.23 9.11 -5.94
CA GLY A 320 -28.42 10.27 -6.78
C GLY A 320 -27.53 11.43 -6.31
N VAL A 321 -27.04 12.20 -7.27
CA VAL A 321 -26.09 13.30 -7.03
C VAL A 321 -26.82 14.64 -7.09
N GLY A 322 -26.35 15.60 -6.31
CA GLY A 322 -26.75 16.99 -6.45
C GLY A 322 -25.72 17.92 -5.85
N THR A 323 -25.86 19.19 -6.15
CA THR A 323 -25.03 20.25 -5.56
C THR A 323 -25.74 20.85 -4.36
N LEU A 324 -24.97 21.48 -3.46
CA LEU A 324 -25.57 22.32 -2.43
C LEU A 324 -26.26 23.50 -3.12
N GLY A 325 -27.60 23.46 -3.19
CA GLY A 325 -28.38 24.39 -4.01
C GLY A 325 -28.35 25.82 -3.47
N CYS A 326 -29.18 26.08 -2.46
CA CYS A 326 -29.23 27.38 -1.81
C CYS A 326 -29.66 27.26 -0.35
N PHE A 327 -29.47 28.34 0.42
CA PHE A 327 -30.07 28.47 1.73
C PHE A 327 -31.34 29.31 1.63
N VAL A 328 -32.40 28.87 2.30
CA VAL A 328 -33.68 29.58 2.39
C VAL A 328 -34.01 29.85 3.85
N GLU A 329 -34.64 30.97 4.13
CA GLU A 329 -35.18 31.27 5.46
C GLU A 329 -36.69 31.09 5.43
N LEU A 330 -37.21 30.27 6.33
CA LEU A 330 -38.64 30.00 6.44
C LEU A 330 -39.15 30.47 7.79
N LYS A 331 -40.30 31.13 7.77
CA LYS A 331 -41.09 31.50 8.93
C LYS A 331 -42.50 30.93 8.74
N THR A 332 -42.97 30.14 9.68
CA THR A 332 -44.29 29.49 9.59
C THR A 332 -45.20 30.01 10.71
N LYS A 333 -46.51 29.77 10.59
CA LYS A 333 -47.46 30.11 11.68
C LYS A 333 -47.13 29.36 12.98
N SER A 334 -46.62 28.13 12.87
CA SER A 334 -46.20 27.29 14.00
C SER A 334 -44.78 27.58 14.49
N ASN A 335 -43.95 28.28 13.70
CA ASN A 335 -42.60 28.69 14.05
C ASN A 335 -42.36 30.16 13.66
N PRO A 336 -42.66 31.12 14.56
CA PRO A 336 -42.69 32.54 14.22
C PRO A 336 -41.30 33.18 14.11
N THR A 337 -40.22 32.43 14.32
CA THR A 337 -38.84 32.87 14.10
C THR A 337 -38.34 32.45 12.73
N TRP A 338 -37.57 33.31 12.07
CA TRP A 338 -36.89 32.95 10.82
C TRP A 338 -35.88 31.85 11.11
N LYS A 339 -36.00 30.73 10.40
CA LYS A 339 -35.06 29.61 10.47
C LYS A 339 -34.45 29.38 9.10
N LYS A 340 -33.13 29.23 9.08
CA LYS A 340 -32.36 28.95 7.87
C LYS A 340 -32.34 27.45 7.59
N TYR A 341 -32.60 27.08 6.35
CA TYR A 341 -32.61 25.71 5.82
C TYR A 341 -31.73 25.63 4.58
N ALA A 342 -31.13 24.46 4.34
CA ALA A 342 -30.54 24.15 3.05
C ALA A 342 -31.61 23.51 2.16
N LEU A 343 -31.83 24.05 0.96
CA LEU A 343 -32.70 23.47 -0.05
C LEU A 343 -31.90 22.50 -0.91
N ILE A 344 -32.35 21.25 -0.99
CA ILE A 344 -31.70 20.20 -1.78
C ILE A 344 -32.69 19.18 -2.32
N ASN A 345 -32.32 18.53 -3.42
CA ASN A 345 -33.09 17.47 -4.04
C ASN A 345 -33.22 16.25 -3.11
N TYR A 346 -34.42 15.69 -3.09
CA TYR A 346 -34.80 14.53 -2.27
C TYR A 346 -33.84 13.34 -2.45
N HIS A 347 -33.48 13.04 -3.70
CA HIS A 347 -32.64 11.89 -4.07
C HIS A 347 -31.17 11.98 -3.63
N VAL A 348 -30.73 13.11 -3.08
CA VAL A 348 -29.35 13.33 -2.64
C VAL A 348 -29.16 12.92 -1.18
N ILE A 349 -30.12 13.30 -0.33
CA ILE A 349 -30.06 13.10 1.12
C ILE A 349 -30.75 11.82 1.56
N ARG A 350 -31.94 11.55 1.01
CA ARG A 350 -32.79 10.45 1.50
C ARG A 350 -32.16 9.07 1.37
N PRO A 351 -31.30 8.77 0.39
CA PRO A 351 -30.57 7.51 0.37
C PRO A 351 -29.64 7.26 1.57
N ALA A 352 -29.28 8.29 2.35
CA ALA A 352 -28.48 8.13 3.56
C ALA A 352 -29.30 7.65 4.77
N LEU A 353 -30.63 7.58 4.64
CA LEU A 353 -31.55 7.15 5.68
C LEU A 353 -32.03 5.73 5.41
N ASP A 354 -32.18 4.95 6.48
CA ASP A 354 -32.73 3.61 6.37
C ASP A 354 -34.17 3.65 5.80
N GLY A 355 -34.50 2.63 5.00
CA GLY A 355 -35.80 2.48 4.34
C GLY A 355 -36.02 3.31 3.07
N PHE A 356 -35.02 4.04 2.57
CA PHE A 356 -35.10 4.62 1.22
C PHE A 356 -35.22 3.52 0.15
N CYS A 357 -36.12 3.70 -0.82
CA CYS A 357 -36.42 2.69 -1.83
C CYS A 357 -36.24 3.19 -3.26
N LEU A 358 -35.59 2.37 -4.09
CA LEU A 358 -35.61 2.50 -5.55
C LEU A 358 -36.37 1.36 -6.20
N GLU A 359 -37.10 1.68 -7.26
CA GLU A 359 -37.81 0.74 -8.12
C GLU A 359 -37.21 0.74 -9.54
N PRO A 360 -37.19 -0.41 -10.22
CA PRO A 360 -36.81 -0.46 -11.64
C PRO A 360 -37.83 0.33 -12.48
N PHE A 361 -37.31 1.07 -13.47
CA PHE A 361 -38.12 1.78 -14.46
C PHE A 361 -37.48 1.60 -15.83
N GLY A 362 -38.09 0.77 -16.70
CA GLY A 362 -37.44 0.35 -17.94
C GLY A 362 -36.17 -0.48 -17.71
N GLN A 363 -35.39 -0.72 -18.77
CA GLN A 363 -34.20 -1.58 -18.72
C GLN A 363 -33.03 -0.93 -17.97
N TYR A 364 -32.83 0.38 -18.13
CA TYR A 364 -31.65 1.09 -17.62
C TYR A 364 -31.96 2.17 -16.57
N HIS A 365 -33.24 2.46 -16.28
CA HIS A 365 -33.60 3.55 -15.38
C HIS A 365 -34.15 3.05 -14.04
N THR A 366 -34.20 3.98 -13.10
CA THR A 366 -34.75 3.80 -11.76
C THR A 366 -35.68 4.95 -11.44
N LYS A 367 -36.68 4.67 -10.62
CA LYS A 367 -37.53 5.70 -10.02
C LYS A 367 -37.54 5.54 -8.51
N ILE A 368 -37.85 6.62 -7.81
CA ILE A 368 -38.01 6.61 -6.35
C ILE A 368 -39.28 5.83 -6.03
N GLY A 369 -39.16 4.84 -5.15
CA GLY A 369 -40.29 4.11 -4.58
C GLY A 369 -40.73 4.72 -3.25
N PRO A 370 -41.90 4.34 -2.72
CA PRO A 370 -42.31 4.75 -1.39
C PRO A 370 -41.32 4.23 -0.34
N PRO A 371 -40.97 5.02 0.69
CA PRO A 371 -40.08 4.57 1.76
C PRO A 371 -40.73 3.43 2.56
N VAL A 372 -39.89 2.60 3.19
CA VAL A 372 -40.38 1.51 4.05
C VAL A 372 -41.16 2.08 5.23
N PRO A 373 -42.40 1.64 5.51
CA PRO A 373 -43.18 2.15 6.63
C PRO A 373 -42.43 2.07 7.96
N ASN A 374 -42.50 3.14 8.75
CA ASN A 374 -41.83 3.31 10.05
C ASN A 374 -40.29 3.35 10.02
N SER A 375 -39.65 3.36 8.84
CA SER A 375 -38.20 3.59 8.70
C SER A 375 -37.79 5.03 8.99
N ASP A 376 -36.47 5.26 9.08
CA ASP A 376 -35.91 6.61 9.22
C ASP A 376 -36.32 7.52 8.07
N CYS A 377 -36.23 7.04 6.83
CA CYS A 377 -36.65 7.78 5.65
C CYS A 377 -38.16 8.12 5.70
N TRP A 378 -39.00 7.16 6.12
CA TRP A 378 -40.44 7.39 6.29
C TRP A 378 -40.74 8.44 7.36
N ASN A 379 -40.08 8.36 8.51
CA ASN A 379 -40.25 9.32 9.60
C ASN A 379 -39.78 10.72 9.20
N VAL A 380 -38.66 10.82 8.50
CA VAL A 380 -38.13 12.08 7.98
C VAL A 380 -39.04 12.68 6.91
N ASP A 381 -39.68 11.87 6.08
CA ASP A 381 -40.64 12.37 5.08
C ASP A 381 -41.91 12.92 5.72
N LEU A 382 -42.36 12.32 6.83
CA LEU A 382 -43.53 12.79 7.57
C LEU A 382 -43.23 14.02 8.44
N LYS A 383 -42.06 14.04 9.11
CA LYS A 383 -41.78 14.99 10.20
C LYS A 383 -40.71 16.03 9.84
N GLY A 384 -39.97 15.83 8.74
CA GLY A 384 -38.78 16.58 8.40
C GLY A 384 -37.53 16.07 9.13
N TYR A 385 -36.35 16.43 8.60
CA TYR A 385 -35.05 16.17 9.23
C TYR A 385 -34.50 17.48 9.81
N ALA A 386 -34.17 17.48 11.11
CA ALA A 386 -33.55 18.62 11.78
C ALA A 386 -32.15 18.22 12.28
N PRO A 387 -31.15 19.12 12.26
CA PRO A 387 -29.79 18.83 12.72
C PRO A 387 -29.67 18.39 14.19
N THR A 388 -30.73 18.60 14.98
CA THR A 388 -30.82 18.20 16.39
C THR A 388 -31.35 16.79 16.59
N PHE A 389 -31.55 16.00 15.53
CA PHE A 389 -31.89 14.58 15.67
C PHE A 389 -30.71 13.85 16.35
N PRO A 390 -30.89 13.23 17.54
CA PRO A 390 -29.80 12.61 18.29
C PRO A 390 -29.28 11.31 17.67
N GLU A 391 -29.95 10.78 16.65
CA GLU A 391 -29.68 9.46 16.09
C GLU A 391 -28.90 9.60 14.78
N LYS A 392 -27.58 9.44 14.91
CA LYS A 392 -26.56 9.24 13.87
C LYS A 392 -26.37 10.39 12.85
N PRO A 393 -25.15 10.94 12.72
CA PRO A 393 -24.85 11.84 11.61
C PRO A 393 -25.06 11.11 10.27
N LEU A 394 -25.69 11.79 9.31
CA LEU A 394 -25.87 11.26 7.96
C LEU A 394 -24.51 11.11 7.28
N HIS A 395 -24.24 9.92 6.75
CA HIS A 395 -23.03 9.66 5.98
C HIS A 395 -23.20 10.18 4.55
N LEU A 396 -22.59 11.34 4.28
CA LEU A 396 -22.54 11.99 2.98
C LEU A 396 -21.10 12.01 2.46
N GLU A 397 -20.95 12.02 1.13
CA GLU A 397 -19.67 12.01 0.44
C GLU A 397 -19.61 13.08 -0.64
N SER A 398 -18.44 13.70 -0.77
CA SER A 398 -18.08 14.68 -1.80
C SER A 398 -16.62 14.43 -2.19
N PRO A 399 -16.28 14.28 -3.48
CA PRO A 399 -17.20 14.16 -4.61
C PRO A 399 -18.10 12.93 -4.46
N SER A 400 -19.26 12.94 -5.13
CA SER A 400 -20.23 11.87 -4.99
C SER A 400 -19.69 10.51 -5.44
N ARG A 401 -20.22 9.43 -4.86
CA ARG A 401 -19.86 8.05 -5.21
C ARG A 401 -19.99 7.76 -6.70
N ALA A 402 -21.05 8.29 -7.33
CA ALA A 402 -21.29 8.11 -8.76
C ALA A 402 -20.19 8.75 -9.62
N LYS A 403 -19.66 9.90 -9.18
CA LYS A 403 -18.57 10.61 -9.84
C LYS A 403 -17.25 9.86 -9.73
N HIS A 404 -16.95 9.34 -8.53
CA HIS A 404 -15.83 8.45 -8.30
C HIS A 404 -15.88 7.23 -9.24
N ASN A 405 -17.01 6.51 -9.25
CA ASN A 405 -17.18 5.31 -10.06
C ASN A 405 -17.05 5.58 -11.56
N PHE A 406 -17.64 6.68 -12.05
CA PHE A 406 -17.50 7.07 -13.45
C PHE A 406 -16.04 7.41 -13.81
N THR A 407 -15.35 8.17 -12.96
CA THR A 407 -13.95 8.54 -13.18
C THR A 407 -13.06 7.30 -13.26
N MET A 408 -13.22 6.36 -12.31
CA MET A 408 -12.47 5.11 -12.31
C MET A 408 -12.72 4.28 -13.57
N TRP A 409 -13.98 4.13 -13.96
CA TRP A 409 -14.34 3.45 -15.20
C TRP A 409 -13.72 4.14 -16.42
N TYR A 410 -13.86 5.46 -16.54
CA TYR A 410 -13.31 6.26 -17.64
C TYR A 410 -11.79 6.09 -17.76
N LEU A 411 -11.06 6.22 -16.65
CA LEU A 411 -9.60 6.09 -16.63
C LEU A 411 -9.14 4.68 -17.01
N ARG A 412 -9.85 3.62 -16.59
CA ARG A 412 -9.54 2.25 -17.01
C ARG A 412 -9.62 2.09 -18.52
N HIS A 413 -10.68 2.61 -19.14
CA HIS A 413 -10.84 2.58 -20.59
C HIS A 413 -9.79 3.43 -21.33
N ASP A 414 -9.48 4.63 -20.82
CA ASP A 414 -8.45 5.49 -21.40
C ASP A 414 -7.06 4.85 -21.32
N ILE A 415 -6.71 4.25 -20.18
CA ILE A 415 -5.46 3.52 -19.99
C ILE A 415 -5.39 2.33 -20.97
N ALA A 416 -6.47 1.55 -21.09
CA ALA A 416 -6.52 0.42 -22.01
C ALA A 416 -6.31 0.87 -23.47
N ALA A 417 -6.99 1.94 -23.90
CA ALA A 417 -6.84 2.51 -25.23
C ALA A 417 -5.41 3.01 -25.49
N ARG A 418 -4.79 3.69 -24.51
CA ARG A 418 -3.40 4.14 -24.62
C ARG A 418 -2.41 3.00 -24.68
N LYS A 419 -2.57 1.95 -23.87
CA LYS A 419 -1.72 0.74 -23.91
C LYS A 419 -1.80 0.07 -25.29
N GLN A 420 -3.00 -0.06 -25.85
CA GLN A 420 -3.19 -0.58 -27.19
C GLN A 420 -2.48 0.29 -28.23
N ARG A 421 -2.60 1.62 -28.12
CA ARG A 421 -1.94 2.56 -29.03
C ARG A 421 -0.41 2.48 -28.95
N ILE A 422 0.15 2.34 -27.74
CA ILE A 422 1.59 2.15 -27.53
C ILE A 422 2.06 0.90 -28.26
N LYS A 423 1.35 -0.23 -28.09
CA LYS A 423 1.67 -1.49 -28.76
C LYS A 423 1.63 -1.39 -30.28
N GLU A 424 0.66 -0.66 -30.84
CA GLU A 424 0.59 -0.38 -32.27
C GLU A 424 1.81 0.42 -32.75
N LEU A 425 2.20 1.45 -32.01
CA LEU A 425 3.36 2.29 -32.34
C LEU A 425 4.67 1.49 -32.25
N GLU A 426 4.84 0.66 -31.23
CA GLU A 426 5.99 -0.25 -31.11
C GLU A 426 6.09 -1.19 -32.31
N THR A 427 4.96 -1.76 -32.75
CA THR A 427 4.90 -2.62 -33.93
C THR A 427 5.29 -1.85 -35.21
N GLN A 428 4.82 -0.61 -35.36
CA GLN A 428 5.16 0.26 -36.49
C GLN A 428 6.65 0.61 -36.52
N ILE A 429 7.23 0.92 -35.36
CA ILE A 429 8.67 1.20 -35.21
C ILE A 429 9.49 -0.02 -35.59
N GLN A 430 9.14 -1.21 -35.07
CA GLN A 430 9.84 -2.45 -35.38
C GLN A 430 9.80 -2.75 -36.89
N THR A 431 8.61 -2.64 -37.50
CA THR A 431 8.43 -2.86 -38.95
C THR A 431 9.24 -1.87 -39.79
N THR A 432 9.35 -0.62 -39.34
CA THR A 432 10.14 0.42 -40.01
C THR A 432 11.62 0.13 -39.90
N ASN A 433 12.11 -0.24 -38.72
CA ASN A 433 13.51 -0.61 -38.49
C ASN A 433 13.93 -1.83 -39.31
N ASP A 434 13.05 -2.82 -39.44
CA ASP A 434 13.31 -4.02 -40.24
C ASP A 434 13.36 -3.70 -41.75
N ARG A 435 12.53 -2.76 -42.23
CA ARG A 435 12.59 -2.26 -43.62
C ARG A 435 13.85 -1.45 -43.89
N THR A 436 14.30 -0.61 -42.96
CA THR A 436 15.53 0.17 -43.11
C THR A 436 16.75 -0.76 -43.16
N LYS A 437 16.80 -1.78 -42.29
CA LYS A 437 17.86 -2.80 -42.32
C LYS A 437 17.88 -3.61 -43.62
N GLN A 438 16.73 -3.86 -44.23
CA GLN A 438 16.64 -4.53 -45.54
C GLN A 438 17.03 -3.64 -46.72
N ALA A 439 16.98 -2.31 -46.56
CA ALA A 439 17.40 -1.36 -47.59
C ALA A 439 18.89 -1.01 -47.53
N GLU A 440 19.57 -1.34 -46.43
CA GLU A 440 21.02 -1.17 -46.22
C GLU A 440 21.85 -2.40 -46.62
N VAL A 441 21.19 -3.49 -47.04
CA VAL A 441 21.77 -4.70 -47.66
C VAL A 441 21.54 -4.65 -49.16
#